data_AF-A0A927Z3L3-F1
#
_entry.id   AF-A0A927Z3L3-F1
#
_cell.length_a   1.000
_cell.length_b   1.000
_cell.length_c   1.000
_cell.angle_alpha   90.00
_cell.angle_beta   90.00
_cell.angle_gamma   90.00
#
_symmetry.space_group_name_H-M   'P 1'
#
loop_
_entity.id
_entity.type
_entity.pdbx_description
1 polymer ?
#
loop_
_entity_poly.entity_id
_entity_poly.type
_entity_poly.pdbx_seq_one_letter_code
_entity_poly.pdbx_strand_id
1 'polypeptide(L)'
;MSDITSLFGGVSTNNNTNTFSLGDYASIRNGSYGKLLKSYYNKQDEEKNTAKAEENNKQLVSVKSEADELKKTMSELMNKKLYEKNEKGEYDWDKITEAVKKFVDDYNDIIDKVGSSDDKSVLRNGVWMTGATRANDDLLAKLGITVGGDNKLTFKEEDFKEAHMSTIKHVFTGANSFAADILSRASKISNVVEQSAGKTGSAYTSSGDYEKLFSEGLSYDFES
;
A
#
# COMPACT_ATOMS: atom_id res chain seq x y z
N MET A 1 34.50 -18.11 -21.46
CA MET A 1 33.62 -18.41 -20.31
C MET A 1 34.30 -17.80 -19.10
N SER A 2 33.71 -16.75 -18.55
CA SER A 2 34.21 -16.06 -17.37
C SER A 2 33.19 -16.26 -16.27
N ASP A 3 33.64 -16.92 -15.20
CA ASP A 3 32.82 -17.45 -14.13
C ASP A 3 32.15 -16.34 -13.31
N ILE A 4 30.83 -16.48 -13.15
CA ILE A 4 30.02 -15.70 -12.21
C ILE A 4 30.23 -16.35 -10.84
N THR A 5 31.35 -16.05 -10.19
CA THR A 5 31.65 -16.62 -8.87
C THR A 5 32.44 -15.62 -8.01
N SER A 6 31.81 -14.49 -7.66
CA SER A 6 32.35 -13.62 -6.60
C SER A 6 31.35 -12.66 -5.96
N LEU A 7 30.05 -12.98 -5.91
CA LEU A 7 29.05 -12.09 -5.28
C LEU A 7 28.28 -12.72 -4.12
N PHE A 8 28.80 -13.80 -3.53
CA PHE A 8 28.28 -14.39 -2.28
C PHE A 8 29.41 -14.54 -1.26
N GLY A 9 30.13 -13.45 -1.00
CA GLY A 9 31.16 -13.41 0.03
C GLY A 9 31.10 -12.11 0.80
N GLY A 10 30.62 -12.17 2.04
CA GLY A 10 30.84 -11.12 3.04
C GLY A 10 29.58 -10.41 3.53
N VAL A 11 28.87 -11.04 4.45
CA VAL A 11 28.05 -10.32 5.44
C VAL A 11 29.01 -9.53 6.34
N SER A 12 28.83 -8.21 6.38
CA SER A 12 29.27 -7.37 7.49
C SER A 12 28.22 -6.29 7.73
N THR A 13 27.73 -6.31 8.96
CA THR A 13 26.68 -5.50 9.57
C THR A 13 26.91 -4.00 9.37
N ASN A 14 26.01 -3.34 8.64
CA ASN A 14 25.55 -2.00 8.98
C ASN A 14 24.20 -1.71 8.34
N ASN A 15 23.31 -1.11 9.13
CA ASN A 15 21.94 -0.79 8.77
C ASN A 15 21.85 0.02 7.46
N ASN A 16 20.83 -0.29 6.67
CA ASN A 16 20.36 0.44 5.49
C ASN A 16 20.99 0.08 4.14
N THR A 17 20.86 -1.19 3.70
CA THR A 17 20.96 -1.54 2.28
C THR A 17 19.82 -2.46 1.86
N ASN A 18 19.21 -2.15 0.72
CA ASN A 18 18.13 -2.90 0.09
C ASN A 18 18.60 -4.33 -0.20
N THR A 19 18.22 -5.27 0.67
CA THR A 19 18.39 -6.70 0.43
C THR A 19 17.42 -7.14 -0.66
N PHE A 20 17.98 -7.60 -1.79
CA PHE A 20 17.24 -8.31 -2.82
C PHE A 20 16.52 -9.50 -2.18
N SER A 21 15.20 -9.53 -2.30
CA SER A 21 14.34 -10.56 -1.71
C SER A 21 14.39 -11.83 -2.57
N LEU A 22 14.13 -13.00 -1.97
CA LEU A 22 13.99 -14.27 -2.68
C LEU A 22 12.88 -14.20 -3.76
N GLY A 23 11.89 -13.31 -3.60
CA GLY A 23 10.86 -13.01 -4.60
C GLY A 23 11.37 -12.23 -5.81
N ASP A 24 12.44 -11.43 -5.65
CA ASP A 24 13.11 -10.74 -6.76
C ASP A 24 13.83 -11.76 -7.65
N TYR A 25 14.31 -12.87 -7.08
CA TYR A 25 14.98 -13.94 -7.82
C TYR A 25 14.02 -14.72 -8.75
N ALA A 26 12.81 -15.00 -8.28
CA ALA A 26 11.78 -15.64 -9.10
C ALA A 26 11.38 -14.79 -10.32
N SER A 27 11.35 -13.46 -10.15
CA SER A 27 11.00 -12.49 -11.19
C SER A 27 12.12 -12.23 -12.20
N ILE A 28 13.38 -12.42 -11.78
CA ILE A 28 14.55 -12.38 -12.68
C ILE A 28 14.61 -13.67 -13.52
N ARG A 29 14.33 -14.84 -12.93
CA ARG A 29 14.38 -16.13 -13.63
C ARG A 29 13.24 -16.31 -14.63
N ASN A 30 12.03 -15.81 -14.33
CA ASN A 30 10.88 -15.93 -15.24
C ASN A 30 10.85 -14.86 -16.35
N GLY A 31 11.82 -13.92 -16.36
CA GLY A 31 11.97 -12.90 -17.39
C GLY A 31 10.95 -11.75 -17.35
N SER A 32 10.03 -11.71 -16.37
CA SER A 32 9.06 -10.62 -16.21
C SER A 32 9.76 -9.29 -15.90
N TYR A 33 10.83 -9.35 -15.10
CA TYR A 33 11.67 -8.20 -14.78
C TYR A 33 12.35 -7.61 -16.04
N GLY A 34 12.86 -8.47 -16.93
CA GLY A 34 13.50 -8.05 -18.18
C GLY A 34 12.54 -7.41 -19.17
N LYS A 35 11.28 -7.87 -19.23
CA LYS A 35 10.25 -7.26 -20.10
C LYS A 35 9.90 -5.84 -19.64
N LEU A 36 9.74 -5.63 -18.34
CA LEU A 36 9.44 -4.31 -17.76
C LEU A 36 10.62 -3.33 -17.94
N LEU A 37 11.85 -3.81 -17.77
CA LEU A 37 13.06 -3.00 -17.98
C LEU A 37 13.24 -2.60 -19.45
N LYS A 38 12.91 -3.49 -20.39
CA LYS A 38 12.97 -3.18 -21.83
C LYS A 38 11.92 -2.16 -22.26
N SER A 39 10.70 -2.24 -21.71
CA SER A 39 9.68 -1.21 -21.93
C SER A 39 10.06 0.17 -21.35
N TYR A 40 10.96 0.21 -20.37
CA TYR A 40 11.43 1.44 -19.75
C TYR A 40 12.44 2.20 -20.63
N TYR A 41 13.46 1.54 -21.17
CA TYR A 41 14.44 2.21 -22.04
C TYR A 41 13.82 2.67 -23.36
N ASN A 42 12.88 1.89 -23.91
CA ASN A 42 12.14 2.28 -25.11
C ASN A 42 11.23 3.51 -24.90
N LYS A 43 10.97 3.94 -23.65
CA LYS A 43 10.16 5.12 -23.31
C LYS A 43 10.99 6.32 -22.86
N GLN A 44 12.31 6.15 -22.70
CA GLN A 44 13.18 7.20 -22.15
C GLN A 44 13.72 8.16 -23.24
N ASP A 45 13.65 7.76 -24.51
CA ASP A 45 14.02 8.58 -25.66
C ASP A 45 12.89 9.50 -26.17
N GLU A 46 11.67 9.37 -25.64
CA GLU A 46 10.52 10.22 -26.01
C GLU A 46 10.01 11.07 -24.82
N GLU A 47 10.48 12.33 -24.85
CA GLU A 47 9.78 13.57 -24.47
C GLU A 47 9.73 14.09 -23.01
N LYS A 48 10.26 15.33 -22.89
CA LYS A 48 10.00 16.31 -21.82
C LYS A 48 8.58 16.89 -21.99
N ASN A 49 7.71 16.79 -20.99
CA ASN A 49 6.45 17.55 -20.95
C ASN A 49 6.02 17.88 -19.50
N THR A 50 5.83 19.16 -19.20
CA THR A 50 5.38 19.71 -17.91
C THR A 50 3.94 19.31 -17.55
N ALA A 51 3.08 19.05 -18.54
CA ALA A 51 1.71 18.54 -18.32
C ALA A 51 1.68 17.15 -17.67
N LYS A 52 2.66 16.28 -17.99
CA LYS A 52 2.79 14.96 -17.37
C LYS A 52 3.24 15.05 -15.92
N ALA A 53 4.01 16.08 -15.55
CA ALA A 53 4.42 16.31 -14.18
C ALA A 53 3.25 16.72 -13.26
N GLU A 54 2.32 17.55 -13.76
CA GLU A 54 1.10 17.92 -13.03
C GLU A 54 0.12 16.74 -12.87
N GLU A 55 -0.06 15.93 -13.92
CA GLU A 55 -0.89 14.72 -13.87
C GLU A 55 -0.32 13.69 -12.88
N ASN A 56 1.00 13.47 -12.91
CA ASN A 56 1.69 12.62 -11.94
C ASN A 56 1.54 13.14 -10.50
N ASN A 57 1.63 14.46 -10.28
CA ASN A 57 1.41 15.04 -8.95
C ASN A 57 -0.02 14.82 -8.45
N LYS A 58 -1.05 15.02 -9.29
CA LYS A 58 -2.45 14.76 -8.92
C LYS A 58 -2.67 13.28 -8.58
N GLN A 59 -2.10 12.38 -9.38
CA GLN A 59 -2.17 10.95 -9.14
C GLN A 59 -1.51 10.55 -7.82
N LEU A 60 -0.33 11.10 -7.51
CA LEU A 60 0.36 10.87 -6.25
C LEU A 60 -0.46 11.39 -5.05
N VAL A 61 -1.06 12.58 -5.15
CA VAL A 61 -1.97 13.10 -4.10
C VAL A 61 -3.13 12.14 -3.85
N SER A 62 -3.77 11.61 -4.89
CA SER A 62 -4.82 10.60 -4.72
C SER A 62 -4.29 9.34 -4.06
N VAL A 63 -3.15 8.79 -4.51
CA VAL A 63 -2.51 7.62 -3.89
C VAL A 63 -2.26 7.86 -2.39
N LYS A 64 -1.78 9.04 -2.02
CA LYS A 64 -1.54 9.38 -0.61
C LYS A 64 -2.84 9.40 0.19
N SER A 65 -3.90 10.01 -0.36
CA SER A 65 -5.22 10.05 0.29
C SER A 65 -5.71 8.64 0.61
N GLU A 66 -5.77 7.76 -0.40
CA GLU A 66 -6.23 6.38 -0.20
C GLU A 66 -5.32 5.61 0.77
N ALA A 67 -4.01 5.86 0.73
CA ALA A 67 -3.08 5.25 1.68
C ALA A 67 -3.30 5.72 3.12
N ASP A 68 -3.65 6.99 3.34
CA ASP A 68 -3.97 7.51 4.66
C ASP A 68 -5.33 7.01 5.17
N GLU A 69 -6.31 6.85 4.28
CA GLU A 69 -7.61 6.26 4.60
C GLU A 69 -7.47 4.79 4.99
N LEU A 70 -6.78 3.98 4.18
CA LEU A 70 -6.51 2.58 4.51
C LEU A 70 -5.73 2.47 5.82
N LYS A 71 -4.74 3.36 6.05
CA LYS A 71 -3.99 3.40 7.32
C LYS A 71 -4.92 3.65 8.51
N LYS A 72 -5.86 4.58 8.39
CA LYS A 72 -6.85 4.87 9.44
C LYS A 72 -7.72 3.64 9.71
N THR A 73 -8.26 3.02 8.68
CA THR A 73 -9.12 1.84 8.80
C THR A 73 -8.39 0.63 9.39
N MET A 74 -7.14 0.39 8.98
CA MET A 74 -6.31 -0.64 9.60
C MET A 74 -6.03 -0.35 11.07
N SER A 75 -5.79 0.92 11.43
CA SER A 75 -5.56 1.31 12.83
C SER A 75 -6.81 1.07 13.69
N GLU A 76 -8.00 1.29 13.14
CA GLU A 76 -9.27 0.99 13.80
C GLU A 76 -9.48 -0.52 13.96
N LEU A 77 -9.27 -1.31 12.91
CA LEU A 77 -9.36 -2.77 12.96
C LEU A 77 -8.33 -3.41 13.88
N MET A 78 -7.17 -2.79 14.07
CA MET A 78 -6.15 -3.24 15.03
C MET A 78 -6.47 -2.82 16.48
N ASN A 79 -7.38 -1.86 16.67
CA ASN A 79 -7.73 -1.37 17.99
C ASN A 79 -8.51 -2.43 18.76
N LYS A 80 -7.93 -2.91 19.86
CA LYS A 80 -8.54 -3.94 20.72
C LYS A 80 -9.93 -3.55 21.23
N LYS A 81 -10.18 -2.25 21.41
CA LYS A 81 -11.48 -1.73 21.88
C LYS A 81 -12.62 -2.06 20.92
N LEU A 82 -12.35 -2.20 19.62
CA LEU A 82 -13.35 -2.59 18.63
C LEU A 82 -13.97 -3.97 18.95
N TYR A 83 -13.23 -4.82 19.66
CA TYR A 83 -13.63 -6.20 19.97
C TYR A 83 -13.82 -6.44 21.47
N GLU A 84 -14.06 -5.38 22.24
CA GLU A 84 -14.51 -5.47 23.62
C GLU A 84 -15.99 -5.82 23.65
N LYS A 85 -16.38 -6.60 24.66
CA LYS A 85 -17.79 -6.96 24.85
C LYS A 85 -18.51 -5.82 25.56
N ASN A 86 -19.77 -5.61 25.22
CA ASN A 86 -20.64 -4.70 25.95
C ASN A 86 -20.99 -5.26 27.36
N GLU A 87 -21.75 -4.50 28.14
CA GLU A 87 -22.20 -4.90 29.49
C GLU A 87 -22.99 -6.22 29.51
N LYS A 88 -23.59 -6.61 28.38
CA LYS A 88 -24.33 -7.87 28.21
C LYS A 88 -23.45 -9.04 27.78
N GLY A 89 -22.14 -8.83 27.58
CA GLY A 89 -21.19 -9.85 27.18
C GLY A 89 -21.19 -10.16 25.67
N GLU A 90 -21.78 -9.30 24.85
CA GLU A 90 -21.93 -9.43 23.40
C GLU A 90 -20.95 -8.52 22.66
N TYR A 91 -20.54 -8.92 21.45
CA TYR A 91 -19.72 -8.10 20.56
C TYR A 91 -20.62 -7.17 19.73
N ASP A 92 -20.09 -5.99 19.42
CA ASP A 92 -20.72 -5.07 18.46
C ASP A 92 -20.40 -5.52 17.02
N TRP A 93 -21.14 -6.52 16.56
CA TRP A 93 -20.94 -7.11 15.23
C TRP A 93 -21.18 -6.13 14.09
N ASP A 94 -22.11 -5.19 14.27
CA ASP A 94 -22.43 -4.19 13.24
C ASP A 94 -21.22 -3.27 13.02
N LYS A 95 -20.64 -2.74 14.11
CA LYS A 95 -19.45 -1.90 14.04
C LYS A 95 -18.23 -2.64 13.49
N ILE A 96 -18.03 -3.90 13.90
CA ILE A 96 -16.92 -4.72 13.39
C ILE A 96 -17.11 -4.98 11.89
N THR A 97 -18.32 -5.31 11.46
CA THR A 97 -18.65 -5.56 10.04
C THR A 97 -18.45 -4.31 9.20
N GLU A 98 -18.89 -3.14 9.69
CA GLU A 98 -18.69 -1.86 9.03
C GLU A 98 -17.20 -1.53 8.85
N ALA A 99 -16.38 -1.76 9.89
CA ALA A 99 -14.93 -1.55 9.81
C ALA A 99 -14.26 -2.48 8.78
N VAL A 100 -14.69 -3.74 8.70
CA VAL A 100 -14.17 -4.70 7.71
C VAL A 100 -14.62 -4.35 6.30
N LYS A 101 -15.87 -3.91 6.12
CA LYS A 101 -16.37 -3.42 4.84
C LYS A 101 -15.57 -2.21 4.36
N LYS A 102 -15.37 -1.22 5.24
CA LYS A 102 -14.52 -0.06 4.96
C LYS A 102 -13.10 -0.48 4.58
N PHE A 103 -12.54 -1.49 5.23
CA PHE A 103 -11.22 -2.01 4.84
C PHE A 103 -11.23 -2.52 3.40
N VAL A 104 -12.23 -3.33 3.04
CA VAL A 104 -12.33 -3.90 1.69
C VAL A 104 -12.44 -2.79 0.65
N ASP A 105 -13.24 -1.76 0.91
CA ASP A 105 -13.38 -0.59 0.04
C ASP A 105 -12.05 0.18 -0.07
N ASP A 106 -11.47 0.64 1.05
CA ASP A 106 -10.21 1.39 1.07
C ASP A 106 -9.03 0.61 0.45
N TYR A 107 -8.98 -0.72 0.65
CA TYR A 107 -7.97 -1.58 0.04
C TYR A 107 -8.12 -1.59 -1.48
N ASN A 108 -9.34 -1.74 -1.98
CA ASN A 108 -9.60 -1.75 -3.41
C ASN A 108 -9.27 -0.41 -4.06
N ASP A 109 -9.60 0.69 -3.39
CA ASP A 109 -9.31 2.04 -3.87
C ASP A 109 -7.80 2.28 -3.99
N ILE A 110 -7.01 1.92 -2.96
CA ILE A 110 -5.55 2.06 -3.07
C ILE A 110 -4.99 1.13 -4.15
N ILE A 111 -5.49 -0.10 -4.32
CA ILE A 111 -5.03 -1.02 -5.37
C ILE A 111 -5.27 -0.43 -6.77
N ASP A 112 -6.40 0.25 -6.99
CA ASP A 112 -6.67 0.96 -8.24
C ASP A 112 -5.70 2.13 -8.47
N LYS A 113 -5.49 2.98 -7.46
CA LYS A 113 -4.62 4.16 -7.60
C LYS A 113 -3.17 3.75 -7.81
N VAL A 114 -2.66 2.80 -7.02
CA VAL A 114 -1.26 2.35 -7.16
C VAL A 114 -1.05 1.56 -8.44
N GLY A 115 -2.03 0.76 -8.89
CA GLY A 115 -1.96 0.00 -10.13
C GLY A 115 -1.92 0.88 -11.39
N SER A 116 -2.47 2.09 -11.29
CA SER A 116 -2.43 3.09 -12.36
C SER A 116 -1.21 4.01 -12.29
N SER A 117 -0.40 3.94 -11.24
CA SER A 117 0.66 4.91 -10.96
C SER A 117 1.88 4.78 -11.87
N ASP A 118 2.39 5.92 -12.35
CA ASP A 118 3.68 5.98 -13.07
C ASP A 118 4.90 5.95 -12.13
N ASP A 119 4.72 6.08 -10.80
CA ASP A 119 5.82 6.05 -9.82
C ASP A 119 6.20 4.61 -9.44
N LYS A 120 7.47 4.27 -9.69
CA LYS A 120 8.01 2.91 -9.44
C LYS A 120 7.98 2.50 -7.98
N SER A 121 8.15 3.45 -7.06
CA SER A 121 8.13 3.16 -5.63
C SER A 121 6.70 2.92 -5.16
N VAL A 122 5.73 3.68 -5.67
CA VAL A 122 4.30 3.44 -5.44
C VAL A 122 3.89 2.06 -5.98
N LEU A 123 4.17 1.77 -7.26
CA LEU A 123 3.89 0.48 -7.89
C LEU A 123 4.47 -0.71 -7.11
N ARG A 124 5.75 -0.63 -6.70
CA ARG A 124 6.42 -1.69 -5.95
C ARG A 124 5.74 -1.96 -4.61
N ASN A 125 5.25 -0.92 -3.94
CA ASN A 125 4.51 -1.10 -2.69
C ASN A 125 3.12 -1.71 -2.93
N GLY A 126 2.43 -1.34 -4.02
CA GLY A 126 1.19 -1.98 -4.45
C GLY A 126 1.36 -3.48 -4.72
N VAL A 127 2.39 -3.86 -5.48
CA VAL A 127 2.73 -5.28 -5.73
C VAL A 127 3.01 -6.05 -4.44
N TRP A 128 3.66 -5.41 -3.47
CA TRP A 128 3.86 -6.05 -2.16
C TRP A 128 2.53 -6.26 -1.43
N MET A 129 1.62 -5.27 -1.44
CA MET A 129 0.32 -5.41 -0.79
C MET A 129 -0.49 -6.57 -1.38
N THR A 130 -0.55 -6.67 -2.71
CA THR A 130 -1.28 -7.78 -3.36
C THR A 130 -0.64 -9.14 -3.06
N GLY A 131 0.70 -9.21 -2.99
CA GLY A 131 1.42 -10.40 -2.58
C GLY A 131 1.14 -10.81 -1.13
N ALA A 132 1.15 -9.85 -0.19
CA ALA A 132 0.84 -10.10 1.22
C ALA A 132 -0.62 -10.54 1.41
N THR A 133 -1.56 -9.91 0.70
CA THR A 133 -2.98 -10.30 0.70
C THR A 133 -3.18 -11.71 0.16
N ARG A 134 -2.55 -12.06 -0.98
CA ARG A 134 -2.62 -13.43 -1.52
C ARG A 134 -1.99 -14.48 -0.62
N ALA A 135 -0.90 -14.14 0.09
CA ALA A 135 -0.31 -15.05 1.06
C ALA A 135 -1.25 -15.35 2.25
N ASN A 136 -2.28 -14.52 2.46
CA ASN A 136 -3.29 -14.67 3.50
C ASN A 136 -4.67 -15.04 2.95
N ASP A 137 -4.79 -15.44 1.68
CA ASP A 137 -6.08 -15.74 1.03
C ASP A 137 -6.91 -16.76 1.81
N ASP A 138 -6.31 -17.88 2.22
CA ASP A 138 -6.98 -18.91 3.02
C ASP A 138 -7.50 -18.40 4.38
N LEU A 139 -6.81 -17.42 4.98
CA LEU A 139 -7.24 -16.82 6.25
C LEU A 139 -8.35 -15.79 6.02
N LEU A 140 -8.27 -15.01 4.95
CA LEU A 140 -9.28 -14.03 4.55
C LEU A 140 -10.57 -14.73 4.12
N ALA A 141 -10.48 -15.83 3.40
CA ALA A 141 -11.64 -16.63 2.97
C ALA A 141 -12.45 -17.15 4.16
N LYS A 142 -11.80 -17.52 5.27
CA LYS A 142 -12.48 -17.91 6.53
C LYS A 142 -13.27 -16.76 7.18
N LEU A 143 -13.03 -15.53 6.75
CA LEU A 143 -13.75 -14.33 7.18
C LEU A 143 -14.73 -13.84 6.12
N GLY A 144 -15.02 -14.64 5.08
CA GLY A 144 -15.87 -14.19 3.98
C GLY A 144 -15.22 -13.13 3.09
N ILE A 145 -13.90 -12.95 3.13
CA ILE A 145 -13.16 -12.02 2.27
C ILE A 145 -12.45 -12.84 1.19
N THR A 146 -12.76 -12.57 -0.08
CA THR A 146 -12.15 -13.28 -1.22
C THR A 146 -11.23 -12.36 -1.99
N VAL A 147 -10.06 -12.89 -2.41
CA VAL A 147 -9.12 -12.17 -3.28
C VAL A 147 -9.40 -12.50 -4.76
N GLY A 148 -9.84 -11.51 -5.52
CA GLY A 148 -10.11 -11.61 -6.95
C GLY A 148 -8.84 -11.75 -7.81
N GLY A 149 -9.04 -12.12 -9.07
CA GLY A 149 -7.94 -12.22 -10.06
C GLY A 149 -7.25 -10.88 -10.34
N ASP A 150 -7.98 -9.78 -10.18
CA ASP A 150 -7.53 -8.39 -10.25
C ASP A 150 -6.84 -7.91 -8.96
N ASN A 151 -6.66 -8.79 -7.97
CA ASN A 151 -6.15 -8.53 -6.63
C ASN A 151 -7.09 -7.72 -5.73
N LYS A 152 -8.33 -7.45 -6.15
CA LYS A 152 -9.30 -6.76 -5.30
C LYS A 152 -9.97 -7.73 -4.33
N LEU A 153 -10.53 -7.17 -3.28
CA LEU A 153 -11.25 -7.89 -2.25
C LEU A 153 -12.75 -7.80 -2.49
N THR A 154 -13.46 -8.89 -2.23
CA THR A 154 -14.92 -8.90 -2.08
C THR A 154 -15.28 -9.40 -0.70
N PHE A 155 -16.34 -8.84 -0.12
CA PHE A 155 -16.80 -9.16 1.23
C PHE A 155 -18.17 -9.81 1.22
N LYS A 156 -18.27 -10.99 1.81
CA LYS A 156 -19.55 -11.68 2.07
C LYS A 156 -19.86 -11.60 3.56
N GLU A 157 -20.72 -10.64 3.90
CA GLU A 157 -21.10 -10.31 5.27
C GLU A 157 -21.69 -11.50 6.05
N GLU A 158 -22.48 -12.35 5.39
CA GLU A 158 -23.07 -13.55 5.99
C GLU A 158 -21.98 -14.50 6.52
N ASP A 159 -20.99 -14.81 5.67
CA ASP A 159 -19.87 -15.70 6.04
C ASP A 159 -18.99 -15.07 7.13
N PHE A 160 -18.86 -13.74 7.13
CA PHE A 160 -18.13 -13.02 8.16
C PHE A 160 -18.79 -13.12 9.53
N LYS A 161 -20.12 -13.00 9.60
CA LYS A 161 -20.88 -13.11 10.86
C LYS A 161 -20.85 -14.51 11.44
N GLU A 162 -20.58 -15.53 10.61
CA GLU A 162 -20.35 -16.92 11.05
C GLU A 162 -18.90 -17.16 11.53
N ALA A 163 -17.96 -16.26 11.21
CA ALA A 163 -16.56 -16.44 11.56
C ALA A 163 -16.30 -16.34 13.07
N HIS A 164 -15.39 -17.17 13.56
CA HIS A 164 -14.99 -17.10 14.97
C HIS A 164 -14.21 -15.82 15.27
N MET A 165 -14.59 -15.14 16.37
CA MET A 165 -13.93 -13.91 16.84
C MET A 165 -12.42 -14.08 17.07
N SER A 166 -11.95 -15.28 17.43
CA SER A 166 -10.51 -15.57 17.52
C SER A 166 -9.80 -15.47 16.18
N THR A 167 -10.45 -15.91 15.09
CA THR A 167 -9.93 -15.82 13.71
C THR A 167 -9.92 -14.37 13.24
N ILE A 168 -11.00 -13.63 13.49
CA ILE A 168 -11.09 -12.18 13.18
C ILE A 168 -9.94 -11.44 13.88
N LYS A 169 -9.76 -11.66 15.19
CA LYS A 169 -8.66 -11.07 15.95
C LYS A 169 -7.29 -11.50 15.44
N HIS A 170 -7.11 -12.75 15.04
CA HIS A 170 -5.83 -13.22 14.51
C HIS A 170 -5.44 -12.49 13.21
N VAL A 171 -6.40 -12.25 12.32
CA VAL A 171 -6.17 -11.54 11.05
C VAL A 171 -5.96 -10.05 11.27
N PHE A 172 -6.79 -9.42 12.12
CA PHE A 172 -6.84 -7.97 12.22
C PHE A 172 -6.06 -7.39 13.41
N THR A 173 -5.64 -8.18 14.40
CA THR A 173 -5.01 -7.66 15.62
C THR A 173 -3.67 -8.31 15.92
N GLY A 174 -2.76 -7.55 16.54
CA GLY A 174 -1.42 -8.00 16.90
C GLY A 174 -0.35 -7.46 15.96
N ALA A 175 0.92 -7.53 16.37
CA ALA A 175 2.03 -6.92 15.64
C ALA A 175 2.44 -7.69 14.37
N ASN A 176 2.12 -8.98 14.31
CA ASN A 176 2.42 -9.87 13.16
C ASN A 176 1.14 -10.26 12.41
N SER A 177 0.08 -9.46 12.53
CA SER A 177 -1.19 -9.73 11.86
C SER A 177 -1.16 -9.20 10.43
N PHE A 178 -2.06 -9.74 9.60
CA PHE A 178 -2.25 -9.23 8.24
C PHE A 178 -2.56 -7.72 8.24
N ALA A 179 -3.40 -7.24 9.17
CA ALA A 179 -3.67 -5.81 9.27
C ALA A 179 -2.44 -4.96 9.63
N ALA A 180 -1.53 -5.46 10.47
CA ALA A 180 -0.30 -4.76 10.80
C ALA A 180 0.62 -4.60 9.58
N ASP A 181 0.71 -5.65 8.76
CA ASP A 181 1.46 -5.65 7.51
C ASP A 181 0.89 -4.65 6.50
N ILE A 182 -0.43 -4.62 6.33
CA ILE A 182 -1.12 -3.68 5.44
C ILE A 182 -0.98 -2.25 5.97
N LEU A 183 -1.19 -2.01 7.27
CA LEU A 183 -1.01 -0.71 7.93
C LEU A 183 0.40 -0.15 7.68
N SER A 184 1.41 -0.97 7.91
CA SER A 184 2.82 -0.62 7.72
C SER A 184 3.10 -0.23 6.28
N ARG A 185 2.53 -0.98 5.32
CA ARG A 185 2.72 -0.70 3.90
C ARG A 185 1.99 0.54 3.42
N ALA A 186 0.73 0.73 3.83
CA ALA A 186 -0.03 1.94 3.55
C ALA A 186 0.70 3.19 4.08
N SER A 187 1.22 3.12 5.31
CA SER A 187 2.06 4.18 5.89
C SER A 187 3.30 4.45 5.05
N LYS A 188 3.96 3.40 4.54
CA LYS A 188 5.13 3.55 3.67
C LYS A 188 4.79 4.19 2.31
N ILE A 189 3.64 3.87 1.73
CA ILE A 189 3.16 4.50 0.49
C ILE A 189 2.95 5.98 0.73
N SER A 190 2.19 6.35 1.78
CA SER A 190 1.95 7.75 2.16
C SER A 190 3.27 8.52 2.33
N ASN A 191 4.24 7.95 3.05
CA ASN A 191 5.55 8.56 3.29
C ASN A 191 6.42 8.68 2.02
N VAL A 192 6.34 7.71 1.11
CA VAL A 192 7.07 7.76 -0.18
C VAL A 192 6.51 8.89 -1.03
N VAL A 193 5.18 8.99 -1.11
CA VAL A 193 4.51 10.06 -1.85
C VAL A 193 4.89 11.44 -1.29
N GLU A 194 4.86 11.59 0.03
CA GLU A 194 5.23 12.82 0.72
C GLU A 194 6.70 13.22 0.45
N GLN A 195 7.61 12.25 0.39
CA GLN A 195 9.00 12.49 0.02
C GLN A 195 9.22 12.78 -1.47
N SER A 196 8.42 12.19 -2.37
CA SER A 196 8.47 12.53 -3.80
C SER A 196 7.94 13.94 -4.07
N ALA A 197 6.89 14.35 -3.37
CA ALA A 197 6.36 15.72 -3.37
C ALA A 197 7.39 16.75 -2.89
N GLY A 198 8.21 16.39 -1.89
CA GLY A 198 9.33 17.22 -1.43
C GLY A 198 10.53 17.28 -2.40
N LYS A 199 10.56 16.44 -3.45
CA LYS A 199 11.65 16.37 -4.44
C LYS A 199 11.27 16.92 -5.83
N THR A 200 10.00 17.15 -6.10
CA THR A 200 9.51 17.75 -7.36
C THR A 200 9.43 19.28 -7.32
N GLY A 201 9.70 19.90 -6.16
CA GLY A 201 10.00 21.32 -6.11
C GLY A 201 11.43 21.56 -6.57
N SER A 202 11.62 22.12 -7.76
CA SER A 202 12.84 22.87 -8.03
C SER A 202 12.99 23.88 -6.88
N ALA A 203 14.01 23.73 -6.04
CA ALA A 203 14.26 24.62 -4.90
C ALA A 203 14.55 26.08 -5.31
N TYR A 204 14.56 26.36 -6.62
CA TYR A 204 14.75 27.66 -7.21
C TYR A 204 13.84 27.79 -8.43
N THR A 205 12.95 28.78 -8.42
CA THR A 205 12.53 29.40 -9.68
C THR A 205 13.71 30.22 -10.22
N SER A 206 13.77 30.47 -11.53
CA SER A 206 14.82 31.31 -12.15
C SER A 206 14.91 32.74 -11.58
N SER A 207 13.99 33.11 -10.67
CA SER A 207 13.87 34.41 -10.01
C SER A 207 14.21 34.38 -8.51
N GLY A 208 14.54 33.22 -7.94
CA GLY A 208 15.03 33.11 -6.55
C GLY A 208 13.95 32.96 -5.46
N ASP A 209 12.69 32.76 -5.83
CA ASP A 209 11.59 32.55 -4.87
C ASP A 209 11.31 31.05 -4.60
N TYR A 210 10.78 30.77 -3.40
CA TYR A 210 10.35 29.45 -2.96
C TYR A 210 8.95 29.11 -3.50
N GLU A 211 8.82 28.03 -4.27
CA GLU A 211 7.51 27.50 -4.64
C GLU A 211 6.96 26.61 -3.52
N LYS A 212 5.85 27.02 -2.91
CA LYS A 212 5.06 26.19 -2.00
C LYS A 212 4.06 25.38 -2.83
N LEU A 213 4.48 24.21 -3.33
CA LEU A 213 3.58 23.31 -4.09
C LEU A 213 2.62 22.47 -3.22
N PHE A 214 2.45 22.81 -1.94
CA PHE A 214 1.41 22.24 -1.08
C PHE A 214 0.70 23.36 -0.32
N SER A 215 -0.14 24.10 -1.04
CA SER A 215 -1.13 24.97 -0.41
C SER A 215 -2.30 25.16 -1.36
N GLU A 216 -3.09 24.12 -1.56
CA GLU A 216 -4.53 24.23 -1.78
C GLU A 216 -5.15 22.82 -1.72
N GLY A 217 -6.03 22.59 -0.73
CA GLY A 217 -6.80 21.35 -0.65
C GLY A 217 -6.98 20.72 0.74
N LEU A 218 -6.88 21.47 1.84
CA LEU A 218 -7.54 21.09 3.11
C LEU A 218 -8.16 22.34 3.74
N SER A 219 -9.23 22.88 3.15
CA SER A 219 -10.18 23.68 3.91
C SER A 219 -11.08 22.72 4.68
N TYR A 220 -10.69 22.40 5.90
CA TYR A 220 -11.65 21.93 6.89
C TYR A 220 -12.51 23.13 7.28
N ASP A 221 -13.72 23.22 6.73
CA ASP A 221 -14.74 24.11 7.24
C ASP A 221 -15.15 23.62 8.64
N PHE A 222 -14.60 24.26 9.66
CA PHE A 222 -15.16 24.23 11.01
C PHE A 222 -16.16 25.38 11.10
N GLU A 223 -17.44 25.08 10.91
CA GLU A 223 -18.50 26.01 11.32
C GLU A 223 -18.47 26.20 12.84
N SER A 224 -18.62 27.46 13.28
CA SER A 224 -19.01 27.85 14.65
C SER A 224 -20.31 28.62 14.59
#